data_AF-A0A2A2FD77-F1
#
_entry.id   AF-A0A2A2FD77-F1
#
_cell.length_a   1.000
_cell.length_b   1.000
_cell.length_c   1.000
_cell.angle_alpha   90.00
_cell.angle_beta   90.00
_cell.angle_gamma   90.00
#
_symmetry.space_group_name_H-M   'P 1'
#
loop_
_entity.id
_entity.type
_entity.pdbx_description
1 polymer ?
#
loop_
_entity_poly.entity_id
_entity_poly.type
_entity_poly.pdbx_seq_one_letter_code
_entity_poly.pdbx_strand_id
1 'polypeptide(L)'
;MKVRGERECQSCGARWSYYETGSVECPDCGALRSVGVDDRTAHTDAPATLDLTPHRVRFGEARGTLPEEGVDDLKADLREYARKRGFIRGGDLLPLDDTYLAARELLEAVDLYDRLRDPTDRDREYLLALLAGADDGDRPPTEAVPESLREARGMAAVRAVDEYRSDLLAFLDELSATEDGEAADADASAPTVSVDGDDPRSRIDPTRELLERLRDRTKRAEALTGDVPPGDADALVDAADALGDYVRTGDEAALDRARDRLSDAET
;
A
#
# COMPACT_ATOMS: atom_id res chain seq x y z
N MET A 1 -8.16 11.27 4.22
CA MET A 1 -9.21 12.34 4.14
C MET A 1 -10.53 11.75 4.61
N LYS A 2 -11.49 12.53 5.14
CA LYS A 2 -12.85 12.03 5.42
C LYS A 2 -13.80 12.33 4.26
N VAL A 3 -14.40 11.31 3.65
CA VAL A 3 -15.31 11.45 2.49
C VAL A 3 -16.60 10.67 2.71
N ARG A 4 -17.68 11.12 2.05
CA ARG A 4 -18.96 10.41 1.99
C ARG A 4 -18.89 9.34 0.90
N GLY A 5 -19.06 8.08 1.28
CA GLY A 5 -18.93 6.90 0.44
C GLY A 5 -20.16 6.67 -0.42
N GLU A 6 -21.32 6.57 0.21
CA GLU A 6 -22.59 6.38 -0.51
C GLU A 6 -23.01 7.66 -1.22
N ARG A 7 -23.30 7.54 -2.51
CA ARG A 7 -23.79 8.63 -3.36
C ARG A 7 -25.16 8.30 -3.93
N GLU A 8 -25.98 9.32 -4.13
CA GLU A 8 -27.26 9.24 -4.83
C GLU A 8 -27.29 10.21 -6.02
N CYS A 9 -27.71 9.71 -7.19
CA CYS A 9 -27.87 10.53 -8.39
C CYS A 9 -29.13 11.39 -8.27
N GLN A 10 -29.02 12.70 -8.45
CA GLN A 10 -30.17 13.60 -8.46
C GLN A 10 -31.00 13.52 -9.75
N SER A 11 -30.51 12.83 -10.79
CA SER A 11 -31.19 12.69 -12.08
C SER A 11 -32.00 11.41 -12.21
N CYS A 12 -31.48 10.27 -11.73
CA CYS A 12 -32.15 8.97 -11.84
C CYS A 12 -32.37 8.25 -10.50
N GLY A 13 -31.86 8.77 -9.37
CA GLY A 13 -32.00 8.16 -8.04
C GLY A 13 -31.10 6.95 -7.78
N ALA A 14 -30.25 6.55 -8.73
CA ALA A 14 -29.30 5.45 -8.54
C ALA A 14 -28.34 5.74 -7.38
N ARG A 15 -28.03 4.73 -6.57
CA ARG A 15 -27.07 4.81 -5.47
C ARG A 15 -25.84 3.94 -5.76
N TRP A 16 -24.65 4.45 -5.45
CA TRP A 16 -23.38 3.72 -5.62
C TRP A 16 -22.34 4.14 -4.58
N SER A 17 -21.29 3.33 -4.43
CA SER A 17 -20.16 3.61 -3.55
C SER A 17 -19.05 4.35 -4.29
N TYR A 18 -18.70 5.54 -3.80
CA TYR A 18 -17.50 6.26 -4.22
C TYR A 18 -16.23 5.48 -3.91
N TYR A 19 -16.21 4.66 -2.84
CA TYR A 19 -15.07 3.82 -2.49
C TYR A 19 -14.80 2.72 -3.50
N GLU A 20 -15.79 2.36 -4.32
CA GLU A 20 -15.64 1.37 -5.39
C GLU A 20 -15.31 2.01 -6.74
N THR A 21 -15.92 3.16 -7.04
CA THR A 21 -15.82 3.78 -8.37
C THR A 21 -14.82 4.92 -8.47
N GLY A 22 -14.49 5.56 -7.35
CA GLY A 22 -13.68 6.78 -7.31
C GLY A 22 -14.32 7.97 -8.03
N SER A 23 -15.60 7.87 -8.43
CA SER A 23 -16.27 8.82 -9.31
C SER A 23 -17.55 9.39 -8.70
N VAL A 24 -17.77 10.69 -8.94
CA VAL A 24 -19.03 11.39 -8.64
C VAL A 24 -20.05 11.30 -9.78
N GLU A 25 -19.65 10.73 -10.92
CA GLU A 25 -20.51 10.45 -12.05
C GLU A 25 -21.39 9.24 -11.78
N CYS A 26 -22.68 9.35 -12.08
CA CYS A 26 -23.61 8.25 -11.92
C CYS A 26 -23.30 7.14 -12.95
N PRO A 27 -23.05 5.90 -12.52
CA PRO A 27 -22.72 4.80 -13.43
C PRO A 27 -23.87 4.43 -14.39
N ASP A 28 -25.12 4.71 -14.00
CA ASP A 28 -26.31 4.33 -14.77
C ASP A 28 -26.67 5.33 -15.87
N CYS A 29 -26.44 6.64 -15.64
CA CYS A 29 -26.90 7.69 -16.56
C CYS A 29 -25.85 8.74 -16.93
N GLY A 30 -24.61 8.63 -16.43
CA GLY A 30 -23.51 9.55 -16.73
C GLY A 30 -23.66 10.96 -16.14
N ALA A 31 -24.67 11.18 -15.30
CA ALA A 31 -24.90 12.49 -14.71
C ALA A 31 -23.88 12.80 -13.59
N LEU A 32 -23.27 13.99 -13.62
CA LEU A 32 -22.37 14.49 -12.57
C LEU A 32 -23.09 15.06 -11.33
N ARG A 33 -24.44 15.13 -11.36
CA ARG A 33 -25.24 15.65 -10.25
C ARG A 33 -25.52 14.54 -9.24
N SER A 34 -24.63 14.39 -8.27
CA SER A 34 -24.76 13.42 -7.19
C SER A 34 -24.50 14.04 -5.82
N VAL A 35 -25.15 13.50 -4.79
CA VAL A 35 -24.99 13.93 -3.39
C VAL A 35 -24.53 12.77 -2.54
N GLY A 36 -23.63 13.03 -1.58
CA GLY A 36 -23.22 12.04 -0.58
C GLY A 36 -24.26 11.95 0.53
N VAL A 37 -24.74 10.75 0.83
CA VAL A 37 -25.91 10.49 1.67
C VAL A 37 -25.59 9.82 3.00
N ASP A 38 -24.36 9.33 3.17
CA ASP A 38 -23.82 8.77 4.40
C ASP A 38 -22.97 9.77 5.20
N ASP A 39 -22.47 9.31 6.33
CA ASP A 39 -21.51 10.04 7.16
C ASP A 39 -20.12 10.07 6.51
N ARG A 40 -19.26 10.97 6.99
CA ARG A 40 -17.91 11.12 6.45
C ARG A 40 -16.96 10.14 7.12
N THR A 41 -16.47 9.16 6.37
CA THR A 41 -15.60 8.10 6.89
C THR A 41 -14.16 8.29 6.40
N ALA A 42 -13.18 7.81 7.17
CA ALA A 42 -11.78 7.91 6.79
C ALA A 42 -11.51 7.11 5.50
N HIS A 43 -10.76 7.71 4.59
CA HIS A 43 -10.44 7.13 3.30
C HIS A 43 -9.14 7.68 2.73
N THR A 44 -8.31 6.77 2.24
CA THR A 44 -7.06 7.04 1.52
C THR A 44 -6.95 6.20 0.25
N ASP A 45 -7.61 5.04 0.19
CA ASP A 45 -7.51 4.10 -0.93
C ASP A 45 -8.40 4.42 -2.13
N ALA A 46 -7.91 5.22 -3.08
CA ALA A 46 -8.67 5.48 -4.30
C ALA A 46 -8.71 4.24 -5.21
N PRO A 47 -9.87 3.93 -5.82
CA PRO A 47 -9.99 2.81 -6.76
C PRO A 47 -8.97 2.89 -7.90
N ALA A 48 -8.14 1.86 -8.00
CA ALA A 48 -7.14 1.71 -9.04
C ALA A 48 -6.91 0.24 -9.35
N THR A 49 -6.88 -0.10 -10.63
CA THR A 49 -6.47 -1.41 -11.15
C THR A 49 -5.16 -1.22 -11.89
N LEU A 50 -4.18 -2.08 -11.60
CA LEU A 50 -2.93 -2.14 -12.35
C LEU A 50 -3.13 -3.12 -13.51
N ASP A 51 -2.94 -2.65 -14.76
CA ASP A 51 -2.92 -3.51 -15.95
C ASP A 51 -1.54 -3.42 -16.60
N LEU A 52 -0.76 -4.49 -16.49
CA LEU A 52 0.57 -4.55 -17.10
C LEU A 52 0.56 -5.23 -18.48
N THR A 53 -0.61 -5.66 -18.98
CA THR A 53 -0.73 -6.34 -20.28
C THR A 53 -0.11 -5.53 -21.43
N PRO A 54 -0.35 -4.21 -21.57
CA PRO A 54 0.25 -3.42 -22.66
C PRO A 54 1.79 -3.41 -22.58
N HIS A 55 2.33 -3.36 -21.37
CA HIS A 55 3.77 -3.39 -21.11
C HIS A 55 4.34 -4.78 -21.39
N ARG A 56 3.70 -5.86 -20.93
CA ARG A 56 4.13 -7.24 -21.22
C ARG A 56 4.26 -7.50 -22.73
N VAL A 57 3.30 -7.05 -23.53
CA VAL A 57 3.35 -7.16 -25.00
C VAL A 57 4.54 -6.38 -25.57
N ARG A 58 4.70 -5.11 -25.18
CA ARG A 58 5.77 -4.23 -25.68
C ARG A 58 7.17 -4.75 -25.32
N PHE A 59 7.36 -5.20 -24.08
CA PHE A 59 8.65 -5.69 -23.59
C PHE A 59 8.97 -7.11 -24.11
N GLY A 60 7.95 -7.95 -24.35
CA GLY A 60 8.12 -9.29 -24.91
C GLY A 60 8.66 -9.30 -26.35
N GLU A 61 8.42 -8.24 -27.11
CA GLU A 61 8.97 -8.06 -28.47
C GLU A 61 10.41 -7.52 -28.47
N ALA A 62 10.91 -7.01 -27.34
CA ALA A 62 12.22 -6.39 -27.24
C ALA A 62 13.36 -7.43 -27.31
N ARG A 63 14.17 -7.32 -28.36
CA ARG A 63 15.39 -8.13 -28.57
C ARG A 63 16.62 -7.32 -28.16
N GLY A 64 16.85 -7.13 -26.86
CA GLY A 64 18.00 -6.40 -26.34
C GLY A 64 17.67 -5.57 -25.09
N THR A 65 18.25 -4.36 -25.02
CA THR A 65 17.90 -3.35 -24.03
C THR A 65 16.44 -2.94 -24.14
N LEU A 66 15.85 -2.53 -23.03
CA LEU A 66 14.45 -2.11 -23.00
C LEU A 66 14.28 -0.78 -23.76
N PRO A 67 13.21 -0.59 -24.56
CA PRO A 67 12.97 0.68 -25.23
C PRO A 67 12.70 1.79 -24.20
N GLU A 68 13.42 2.93 -24.29
CA GLU A 68 13.31 4.06 -23.35
C GLU A 68 11.86 4.54 -23.17
N GLU A 69 11.13 4.78 -24.27
CA GLU A 69 9.72 5.18 -24.21
C GLU A 69 8.84 4.15 -23.48
N GLY A 70 9.14 2.85 -23.63
CA GLY A 70 8.41 1.79 -22.93
C GLY A 70 8.68 1.75 -21.43
N VAL A 71 9.92 2.08 -21.04
CA VAL A 71 10.33 2.18 -19.63
C VAL A 71 9.67 3.39 -18.97
N ASP A 72 9.66 4.55 -19.64
CA ASP A 72 9.04 5.76 -19.10
C ASP A 72 7.52 5.61 -18.92
N ASP A 73 6.84 5.01 -19.90
CA ASP A 73 5.41 4.69 -19.80
C ASP A 73 5.13 3.75 -18.60
N LEU A 74 5.90 2.66 -18.47
CA LEU A 74 5.75 1.70 -17.36
C LEU A 74 5.96 2.39 -16.00
N LYS A 75 7.02 3.20 -15.87
CA LYS A 75 7.28 3.98 -14.66
C LYS A 75 6.15 4.95 -14.36
N ALA A 76 5.56 5.59 -15.37
CA ALA A 76 4.44 6.51 -15.20
C ALA A 76 3.19 5.80 -14.66
N ASP A 77 2.82 4.66 -15.25
CA ASP A 77 1.66 3.87 -14.85
C ASP A 77 1.80 3.30 -13.43
N LEU A 78 2.98 2.76 -13.08
CA LEU A 78 3.27 2.27 -11.74
C LEU A 78 3.21 3.39 -10.69
N ARG A 79 3.73 4.58 -11.00
CA ARG A 79 3.63 5.76 -10.12
C ARG A 79 2.20 6.26 -10.02
N GLU A 80 1.40 6.18 -11.06
CA GLU A 80 -0.02 6.52 -10.99
C GLU A 80 -0.78 5.54 -10.09
N TYR A 81 -0.57 4.23 -10.29
CA TYR A 81 -1.14 3.20 -9.43
C TYR A 81 -0.74 3.43 -7.97
N ALA A 82 0.56 3.51 -7.66
CA ALA A 82 1.04 3.67 -6.30
C ALA A 82 0.54 4.96 -5.60
N ARG A 83 0.31 6.04 -6.35
CA ARG A 83 -0.25 7.30 -5.81
C ARG A 83 -1.74 7.25 -5.51
N LYS A 84 -2.50 6.39 -6.21
CA LYS A 84 -3.94 6.23 -5.97
C LYS A 84 -4.21 5.28 -4.81
N ARG A 85 -3.34 4.29 -4.62
CA ARG A 85 -3.45 3.31 -3.55
C ARG A 85 -3.23 3.97 -2.19
N GLY A 86 -4.03 3.53 -1.23
CA GLY A 86 -3.91 3.80 0.20
C GLY A 86 -4.41 2.58 0.97
N PHE A 87 -4.39 2.64 2.29
CA PHE A 87 -4.69 1.50 3.15
C PHE A 87 -5.90 1.73 4.06
N ILE A 88 -6.66 2.81 3.86
CA ILE A 88 -7.95 3.01 4.53
C ILE A 88 -9.05 3.11 3.47
N ARG A 89 -9.99 2.16 3.48
CA ARG A 89 -11.14 2.13 2.58
C ARG A 89 -12.43 2.21 3.37
N GLY A 90 -13.11 3.36 3.29
CA GLY A 90 -14.41 3.54 3.95
C GLY A 90 -14.37 3.24 5.45
N GLY A 91 -13.29 3.59 6.13
CA GLY A 91 -13.11 3.34 7.56
C GLY A 91 -12.48 2.00 7.91
N ASP A 92 -12.31 1.10 6.94
CA ASP A 92 -11.62 -0.18 7.14
C ASP A 92 -10.14 -0.02 6.83
N LEU A 93 -9.28 -0.46 7.76
CA LEU A 93 -7.86 -0.62 7.49
C LEU A 93 -7.67 -1.84 6.58
N LEU A 94 -6.92 -1.69 5.51
CA LEU A 94 -6.58 -2.76 4.57
C LEU A 94 -5.22 -3.40 4.93
N PRO A 95 -5.00 -4.68 4.55
CA PRO A 95 -3.67 -5.27 4.58
C PRO A 95 -2.74 -4.59 3.58
N LEU A 96 -1.43 -4.74 3.81
CA LEU A 96 -0.43 -4.34 2.84
C LEU A 96 -0.37 -5.40 1.73
N ASP A 97 -1.11 -5.18 0.64
CA ASP A 97 -1.34 -6.20 -0.38
C ASP A 97 -0.13 -6.46 -1.30
N ASP A 98 -0.03 -7.71 -1.78
CA ASP A 98 1.09 -8.18 -2.60
C ASP A 98 1.17 -7.47 -3.95
N THR A 99 0.04 -7.07 -4.55
CA THR A 99 0.01 -6.30 -5.80
C THR A 99 0.69 -4.95 -5.63
N TYR A 100 0.41 -4.24 -4.53
CA TYR A 100 1.09 -3.00 -4.20
C TYR A 100 2.59 -3.20 -3.99
N LEU A 101 2.99 -4.24 -3.24
CA LEU A 101 4.40 -4.57 -3.02
C LEU A 101 5.14 -4.89 -4.32
N ALA A 102 4.55 -5.73 -5.17
CA ALA A 102 5.14 -6.11 -6.45
C ALA A 102 5.22 -4.91 -7.41
N ALA A 103 4.21 -4.03 -7.43
CA ALA A 103 4.24 -2.80 -8.22
C ALA A 103 5.32 -1.80 -7.76
N ARG A 104 5.49 -1.63 -6.43
CA ARG A 104 6.58 -0.83 -5.86
C ARG A 104 7.94 -1.41 -6.26
N GLU A 105 8.10 -2.72 -6.17
CA GLU A 105 9.34 -3.40 -6.53
C GLU A 105 9.65 -3.29 -8.02
N LEU A 106 8.66 -3.50 -8.89
CA LEU A 106 8.81 -3.32 -10.33
C LEU A 106 9.22 -1.87 -10.67
N LEU A 107 8.66 -0.88 -9.98
CA LEU A 107 9.00 0.53 -10.19
C LEU A 107 10.47 0.83 -9.82
N GLU A 108 10.94 0.35 -8.67
CA GLU A 108 12.34 0.55 -8.26
C GLU A 108 13.29 -0.29 -9.15
N ALA A 109 12.89 -1.52 -9.50
CA ALA A 109 13.71 -2.45 -10.28
C ALA A 109 13.88 -1.96 -11.72
N VAL A 110 12.83 -1.46 -12.36
CA VAL A 110 12.95 -0.91 -13.72
C VAL A 110 13.77 0.38 -13.72
N ASP A 111 13.70 1.21 -12.68
CA ASP A 111 14.54 2.41 -12.56
C ASP A 111 16.02 2.06 -12.39
N LEU A 112 16.32 1.08 -11.54
CA LEU A 112 17.69 0.65 -11.33
C LEU A 112 18.26 -0.08 -12.55
N TYR A 113 17.49 -1.01 -13.14
CA TYR A 113 17.89 -1.76 -14.32
C TYR A 113 18.22 -0.86 -15.51
N ASP A 114 17.41 0.18 -15.75
CA ASP A 114 17.61 1.17 -16.82
C ASP A 114 18.93 1.95 -16.67
N ARG A 115 19.46 2.06 -15.44
CA ARG A 115 20.75 2.71 -15.16
C ARG A 115 21.94 1.74 -15.16
N LEU A 116 21.72 0.44 -15.26
CA LEU A 116 22.80 -0.54 -15.31
C LEU A 116 23.56 -0.40 -16.63
N ARG A 117 24.89 -0.29 -16.53
CA ARG A 117 25.75 -0.21 -17.70
C ARG A 117 25.79 -1.51 -18.48
N ASP A 118 25.88 -2.63 -17.77
CA ASP A 118 26.05 -3.98 -18.32
C ASP A 118 25.13 -4.96 -17.57
N PRO A 119 23.80 -4.90 -17.79
CA PRO A 119 22.84 -5.79 -17.13
C PRO A 119 23.07 -7.24 -17.55
N THR A 120 22.95 -8.15 -16.57
CA THR A 120 23.09 -9.58 -16.77
C THR A 120 21.77 -10.23 -17.18
N ASP A 121 21.83 -11.47 -17.68
CA ASP A 121 20.62 -12.25 -17.98
C ASP A 121 19.75 -12.47 -16.74
N ARG A 122 20.38 -12.60 -15.56
CA ARG A 122 19.69 -12.76 -14.27
C ARG A 122 18.92 -11.49 -13.88
N ASP A 123 19.50 -10.32 -14.13
CA ASP A 123 18.83 -9.02 -13.89
C ASP A 123 17.60 -8.90 -14.77
N ARG A 124 17.74 -9.27 -16.04
CA ARG A 124 16.66 -9.24 -17.02
C ARG A 124 15.56 -10.24 -16.68
N GLU A 125 15.92 -11.46 -16.26
CA GLU A 125 14.98 -12.49 -15.86
C GLU A 125 14.14 -12.04 -14.66
N TYR A 126 14.77 -11.48 -13.64
CA TYR A 126 14.08 -10.96 -12.46
C TYR A 126 13.13 -9.81 -12.78
N LEU A 127 13.56 -8.84 -13.60
CA LEU A 127 12.70 -7.74 -14.05
C LEU A 127 11.48 -8.24 -14.84
N LEU A 128 11.70 -9.20 -15.75
CA LEU A 128 10.61 -9.78 -16.54
C LEU A 128 9.65 -10.62 -15.69
N ALA A 129 10.15 -11.29 -14.64
CA ALA A 129 9.31 -12.01 -13.69
C ALA A 129 8.39 -11.05 -12.91
N LEU A 130 8.93 -9.92 -12.44
CA LEU A 130 8.12 -8.85 -11.82
C LEU A 130 7.07 -8.30 -12.80
N LEU A 131 7.48 -7.96 -14.03
CA LEU A 131 6.56 -7.45 -15.04
C LEU A 131 5.47 -8.48 -15.41
N ALA A 132 5.77 -9.77 -15.33
CA ALA A 132 4.84 -10.83 -15.67
C ALA A 132 3.70 -10.99 -14.65
N GLY A 133 3.97 -10.74 -13.37
CA GLY A 133 3.08 -11.12 -12.26
C GLY A 133 2.69 -10.01 -11.28
N ALA A 134 3.28 -8.80 -11.36
CA ALA A 134 3.01 -7.76 -10.37
C ALA A 134 1.55 -7.30 -10.31
N ASP A 135 0.81 -7.31 -11.43
CA ASP A 135 -0.64 -7.03 -11.46
C ASP A 135 -1.50 -8.15 -10.87
N ASP A 136 -0.95 -9.36 -10.71
CA ASP A 136 -1.58 -10.50 -10.03
C ASP A 136 -1.11 -10.66 -8.56
N GLY A 137 -0.20 -9.80 -8.09
CA GLY A 137 0.40 -9.90 -6.76
C GLY A 137 1.57 -10.89 -6.68
N ASP A 138 1.99 -11.47 -7.79
CA ASP A 138 3.11 -12.39 -7.81
C ASP A 138 4.45 -11.63 -7.73
N ARG A 139 5.16 -11.81 -6.62
CA ARG A 139 6.49 -11.23 -6.38
C ARG A 139 7.55 -12.35 -6.32
N PRO A 140 8.67 -12.24 -7.04
CA PRO A 140 9.74 -13.24 -6.95
C PRO A 140 10.27 -13.39 -5.51
N PRO A 141 10.67 -14.61 -5.12
CA PRO A 141 11.15 -14.88 -3.77
C PRO A 141 12.53 -14.27 -3.54
N THR A 142 12.92 -14.13 -2.26
CA THR A 142 14.15 -13.42 -1.85
C THR A 142 15.44 -13.95 -2.50
N GLU A 143 15.53 -15.26 -2.72
CA GLU A 143 16.67 -15.94 -3.35
C GLU A 143 16.78 -15.69 -4.86
N ALA A 144 15.70 -15.23 -5.50
CA ALA A 144 15.70 -14.86 -6.91
C ALA A 144 16.32 -13.48 -7.12
N VAL A 145 16.29 -12.60 -6.11
CA VAL A 145 16.75 -11.20 -6.21
C VAL A 145 18.25 -11.15 -6.57
N PRO A 146 18.63 -10.56 -7.72
CA PRO A 146 20.02 -10.33 -8.08
C PRO A 146 20.69 -9.31 -7.17
N GLU A 147 22.01 -9.43 -6.95
CA GLU A 147 22.76 -8.49 -6.11
C GLU A 147 22.68 -7.04 -6.62
N SER A 148 22.76 -6.86 -7.94
CA SER A 148 22.57 -5.60 -8.67
C SER A 148 21.19 -4.94 -8.49
N LEU A 149 20.17 -5.70 -8.07
CA LEU A 149 18.79 -5.24 -7.90
C LEU A 149 18.31 -5.37 -6.44
N ARG A 150 19.22 -5.64 -5.49
CA ARG A 150 18.91 -5.69 -4.06
C ARG A 150 18.40 -4.34 -3.55
N GLU A 151 19.03 -3.25 -3.97
CA GLU A 151 18.59 -1.88 -3.68
C GLU A 151 17.12 -1.65 -4.06
N ALA A 152 16.68 -2.21 -5.19
CA ALA A 152 15.29 -2.08 -5.63
C ALA A 152 14.32 -2.77 -4.66
N ARG A 153 14.62 -4.00 -4.22
CA ARG A 153 13.82 -4.73 -3.22
C ARG A 153 13.73 -3.96 -1.89
N GLY A 154 14.86 -3.46 -1.41
CA GLY A 154 14.91 -2.72 -0.15
C GLY A 154 14.21 -1.36 -0.22
N MET A 155 14.40 -0.59 -1.30
CA MET A 155 13.72 0.69 -1.47
C MET A 155 12.21 0.51 -1.67
N ALA A 156 11.78 -0.55 -2.35
CA ALA A 156 10.37 -0.87 -2.48
C ALA A 156 9.73 -1.15 -1.12
N ALA A 157 10.40 -1.96 -0.28
CA ALA A 157 9.97 -2.23 1.09
C ALA A 157 9.91 -0.94 1.93
N VAL A 158 10.97 -0.12 1.90
CA VAL A 158 11.02 1.17 2.61
C VAL A 158 9.84 2.06 2.26
N ARG A 159 9.56 2.20 0.96
CA ARG A 159 8.50 3.08 0.47
C ARG A 159 7.11 2.53 0.82
N ALA A 160 6.92 1.22 0.70
CA ALA A 160 5.65 0.59 1.06
C ALA A 160 5.36 0.68 2.56
N VAL A 161 6.37 0.42 3.39
CA VAL A 161 6.27 0.51 4.85
C VAL A 161 6.03 1.94 5.32
N ASP A 162 6.71 2.93 4.74
CA ASP A 162 6.49 4.34 5.11
C ASP A 162 5.06 4.80 4.77
N GLU A 163 4.52 4.40 3.62
CA GLU A 163 3.13 4.70 3.23
C GLU A 163 2.13 3.99 4.14
N TYR A 164 2.30 2.68 4.35
CA TYR A 164 1.45 1.88 5.23
C TYR A 164 1.43 2.43 6.66
N ARG A 165 2.61 2.76 7.21
CA ARG A 165 2.76 3.35 8.55
C ARG A 165 2.05 4.69 8.65
N SER A 166 2.12 5.52 7.62
CA SER A 166 1.43 6.82 7.60
C SER A 166 -0.08 6.63 7.72
N ASP A 167 -0.65 5.72 6.93
CA ASP A 167 -2.08 5.41 6.99
C ASP A 167 -2.47 4.71 8.29
N LEU A 168 -1.64 3.81 8.82
CA LEU A 168 -1.87 3.16 10.10
C LEU A 168 -1.88 4.17 11.26
N LEU A 169 -0.97 5.15 11.27
CA LEU A 169 -0.99 6.22 12.28
C LEU A 169 -2.25 7.07 12.17
N ALA A 170 -2.63 7.46 10.95
CA ALA A 170 -3.87 8.20 10.72
C ALA A 170 -5.10 7.41 11.19
N PHE A 171 -5.11 6.09 10.96
CA PHE A 171 -6.15 5.19 11.44
C PHE A 171 -6.22 5.15 12.97
N LEU A 172 -5.08 5.01 13.66
CA LEU A 172 -4.99 5.00 15.12
C LEU A 172 -5.44 6.33 15.73
N ASP A 173 -5.14 7.45 15.08
CA ASP A 173 -5.61 8.77 15.51
C ASP A 173 -7.15 8.86 15.45
N GLU A 174 -7.76 8.37 14.37
CA GLU A 174 -9.23 8.30 14.24
C GLU A 174 -9.86 7.33 15.27
N LEU A 175 -9.21 6.20 15.55
CA LEU A 175 -9.64 5.23 16.55
C LEU A 175 -9.56 5.80 17.98
N SER A 176 -8.60 6.70 18.24
CA SER A 176 -8.49 7.40 19.53
C SER A 176 -9.57 8.47 19.71
N ALA A 177 -9.85 9.25 18.66
CA ALA A 177 -10.78 10.39 18.70
C ALA A 177 -12.24 10.02 18.95
N THR A 178 -12.58 8.73 18.88
CA THR A 178 -13.96 8.23 19.05
C THR A 178 -14.44 8.25 20.52
N GLU A 179 -13.57 8.54 21.49
CA GLU A 179 -13.92 8.58 22.93
C GLU A 179 -14.01 9.98 23.53
N ASP A 180 -13.26 10.95 23.01
CA ASP A 180 -13.21 12.33 23.54
C ASP A 180 -14.50 13.15 23.27
N GLY A 181 -15.55 12.50 22.76
CA GLY A 181 -16.90 13.05 22.61
C GLY A 181 -17.64 13.19 23.94
N GLU A 182 -17.07 13.91 24.91
CA GLU A 182 -17.81 14.40 26.07
C GLU A 182 -18.91 15.38 25.61
N ALA A 183 -20.13 14.86 25.44
CA ALA A 183 -21.40 15.48 25.81
C ALA A 183 -21.62 17.01 25.65
N ALA A 184 -21.16 17.65 24.56
CA ALA A 184 -21.45 19.07 24.33
C ALA A 184 -21.82 19.48 22.89
N ASP A 185 -21.83 18.58 21.91
CA ASP A 185 -22.39 18.90 20.59
C ASP A 185 -23.25 17.74 20.07
N ALA A 186 -24.45 18.06 19.58
CA ALA A 186 -25.41 17.09 19.04
C ALA A 186 -25.00 16.51 17.66
N ASP A 187 -23.75 16.77 17.25
CA ASP A 187 -23.14 16.38 15.99
C ASP A 187 -21.90 15.49 16.20
N ALA A 188 -21.86 14.76 17.33
CA ALA A 188 -20.86 13.73 17.60
C ALA A 188 -20.90 12.68 16.48
N SER A 189 -20.05 12.90 15.48
CA SER A 189 -19.96 12.07 14.29
C SER A 189 -19.64 10.63 14.72
N ALA A 190 -20.37 9.69 14.14
CA ALA A 190 -20.12 8.25 14.29
C ALA A 190 -18.63 7.91 14.07
N PRO A 191 -18.15 6.76 14.58
CA PRO A 191 -16.80 6.28 14.32
C PRO A 191 -16.47 6.36 12.83
N THR A 192 -15.38 7.06 12.52
CA THR A 192 -14.89 7.24 11.15
C THR A 192 -14.02 6.07 10.69
N VAL A 193 -13.78 5.11 11.59
CA VAL A 193 -13.02 3.88 11.38
C VAL A 193 -13.70 2.71 12.09
N SER A 194 -13.49 1.50 11.59
CA SER A 194 -14.06 0.24 12.10
C SER A 194 -12.97 -0.81 12.28
N VAL A 195 -13.08 -1.61 13.34
CA VAL A 195 -12.21 -2.76 13.63
C VAL A 195 -13.02 -3.87 14.30
N ASP A 196 -12.54 -5.10 14.22
CA ASP A 196 -13.16 -6.26 14.86
C ASP A 196 -12.73 -6.39 16.33
N GLY A 197 -13.51 -7.14 17.10
CA GLY A 197 -13.18 -7.55 18.47
C GLY A 197 -13.43 -6.48 19.55
N ASP A 198 -13.16 -6.87 20.79
CA ASP A 198 -13.39 -6.02 21.97
C ASP A 198 -12.21 -5.08 22.23
N ASP A 199 -12.48 -4.00 22.95
CA ASP A 199 -11.52 -3.01 23.46
C ASP A 199 -10.44 -2.57 22.44
N PRO A 200 -10.84 -2.02 21.28
CA PRO A 200 -9.90 -1.68 20.21
C PRO A 200 -8.88 -0.59 20.60
N ARG A 201 -9.15 0.20 21.65
CA ARG A 201 -8.24 1.26 22.09
C ARG A 201 -7.04 0.75 22.85
N SER A 202 -7.16 -0.38 23.54
CA SER A 202 -6.02 -1.05 24.16
C SER A 202 -4.88 -1.38 23.19
N ARG A 203 -5.21 -1.47 21.88
CA ARG A 203 -4.29 -1.77 20.79
C ARG A 203 -3.44 -0.57 20.35
N ILE A 204 -3.83 0.66 20.70
CA ILE A 204 -3.23 1.89 20.16
C ILE A 204 -1.78 2.05 20.64
N ASP A 205 -1.57 2.07 21.95
CA ASP A 205 -0.25 2.35 22.52
C ASP A 205 0.81 1.28 22.18
N PRO A 206 0.51 -0.04 22.29
CA PRO A 206 1.44 -1.08 21.85
C PRO A 206 1.80 -0.96 20.36
N THR A 207 0.83 -0.62 19.51
CA THR A 207 1.06 -0.43 18.07
C THR A 207 1.95 0.77 17.81
N ARG A 208 1.68 1.93 18.45
CA ARG A 208 2.49 3.14 18.30
C ARG A 208 3.95 2.92 18.73
N GLU A 209 4.17 2.16 19.80
CA GLU A 209 5.53 1.82 20.22
C GLU A 209 6.29 1.03 19.16
N LEU A 210 5.68 -0.01 18.58
CA LEU A 210 6.32 -0.82 17.54
C LEU A 210 6.46 -0.07 16.21
N LEU A 211 5.53 0.83 15.87
CA LEU A 211 5.65 1.69 14.69
C LEU A 211 6.86 2.62 14.75
N GLU A 212 7.25 3.11 15.93
CA GLU A 212 8.47 3.91 16.07
C GLU A 212 9.72 3.05 15.83
N ARG A 213 9.75 1.81 16.33
CA ARG A 213 10.85 0.87 16.06
C ARG A 213 10.94 0.50 14.58
N LEU A 214 9.79 0.24 13.95
CA LEU A 214 9.68 -0.02 12.51
C LEU A 214 10.18 1.16 11.69
N ARG A 215 9.82 2.39 12.08
CA ARG A 215 10.32 3.64 11.47
C ARG A 215 11.83 3.71 11.55
N ASP A 216 12.43 3.48 12.70
CA ASP A 216 13.88 3.55 12.86
C ASP A 216 14.61 2.54 11.97
N ARG A 217 14.13 1.29 11.92
CA ARG A 217 14.67 0.25 11.03
C ARG A 217 14.51 0.61 9.55
N THR A 218 13.34 1.12 9.18
CA THR A 218 13.06 1.59 7.81
C THR A 218 14.01 2.72 7.42
N LYS A 219 14.29 3.67 8.32
CA LYS A 219 15.26 4.74 8.07
C LYS A 219 16.70 4.24 7.94
N ARG A 220 17.08 3.16 8.65
CA ARG A 220 18.39 2.51 8.44
C ARG A 220 18.49 1.89 7.05
N ALA A 221 17.47 1.16 6.61
CA ALA A 221 17.43 0.61 5.25
C ALA A 221 17.44 1.72 4.18
N GLU A 222 16.68 2.80 4.40
CA GLU A 222 16.68 3.98 3.51
C GLU A 222 18.06 4.65 3.44
N ALA A 223 18.78 4.77 4.56
CA ALA A 223 20.12 5.32 4.61
C ALA A 223 21.15 4.49 3.82
N LEU A 224 20.88 3.19 3.64
CA LEU A 224 21.63 2.28 2.78
C LEU A 224 21.10 2.26 1.34
N THR A 225 20.18 3.16 0.97
CA THR A 225 19.52 3.15 -0.35
C THR A 225 18.84 1.81 -0.65
N GLY A 226 18.34 1.14 0.39
CA GLY A 226 17.74 -0.18 0.28
C GLY A 226 18.72 -1.32 0.04
N ASP A 227 20.03 -1.09 0.10
CA ASP A 227 21.05 -2.15 0.00
C ASP A 227 21.14 -2.96 1.31
N VAL A 228 20.08 -3.74 1.56
CA VAL A 228 19.95 -4.66 2.69
C VAL A 228 19.58 -6.04 2.15
N PRO A 229 19.93 -7.14 2.85
CA PRO A 229 19.49 -8.47 2.46
C PRO A 229 17.97 -8.51 2.14
N PRO A 230 17.53 -9.15 1.04
CA PRO A 230 16.11 -9.18 0.67
C PRO A 230 15.19 -9.71 1.77
N GLY A 231 15.66 -10.65 2.58
CA GLY A 231 14.91 -11.14 3.74
C GLY A 231 14.71 -10.09 4.84
N ASP A 232 15.68 -9.18 5.03
CA ASP A 232 15.55 -8.07 5.98
C ASP A 232 14.56 -7.01 5.47
N ALA A 233 14.56 -6.75 4.16
CA ALA A 233 13.57 -5.87 3.53
C ALA A 233 12.16 -6.43 3.69
N ASP A 234 11.98 -7.74 3.44
CA ASP A 234 10.69 -8.42 3.61
C ASP A 234 10.26 -8.46 5.09
N ALA A 235 11.20 -8.58 6.03
CA ALA A 235 10.87 -8.51 7.45
C ALA A 235 10.29 -7.15 7.88
N LEU A 236 10.64 -6.04 7.22
CA LEU A 236 10.02 -4.74 7.46
C LEU A 236 8.55 -4.72 7.00
N VAL A 237 8.29 -5.30 5.83
CA VAL A 237 6.94 -5.41 5.25
C VAL A 237 6.07 -6.30 6.12
N ASP A 238 6.57 -7.48 6.49
CA ASP A 238 5.85 -8.44 7.34
C ASP A 238 5.55 -7.87 8.72
N ALA A 239 6.48 -7.08 9.30
CA ALA A 239 6.23 -6.38 10.55
C ALA A 239 5.12 -5.33 10.41
N ALA A 240 5.10 -4.58 9.32
CA ALA A 240 4.08 -3.56 9.07
C ALA A 240 2.69 -4.19 8.90
N ASP A 241 2.58 -5.26 8.10
CA ASP A 241 1.32 -5.95 7.88
C ASP A 241 0.81 -6.63 9.16
N ALA A 242 1.69 -7.23 9.95
CA ALA A 242 1.34 -7.84 11.24
C ALA A 242 0.83 -6.80 12.26
N LEU A 243 1.36 -5.57 12.28
CA LEU A 243 0.80 -4.48 13.09
C LEU A 243 -0.59 -4.08 12.61
N GLY A 244 -0.80 -4.02 11.29
CA GLY A 244 -2.12 -3.78 10.72
C GLY A 244 -3.13 -4.87 11.10
N ASP A 245 -2.71 -6.14 11.05
CA ASP A 245 -3.50 -7.30 11.45
C ASP A 245 -3.92 -7.24 12.92
N TYR A 246 -2.97 -6.92 13.81
CA TYR A 246 -3.27 -6.71 15.24
C TYR A 246 -4.30 -5.59 15.44
N VAL A 247 -4.16 -4.46 14.75
CA VAL A 247 -5.12 -3.34 14.85
C VAL A 247 -6.52 -3.77 14.39
N ARG A 248 -6.61 -4.45 13.24
CA ARG A 248 -7.88 -4.92 12.66
C ARG A 248 -8.59 -5.92 13.56
N THR A 249 -7.86 -6.91 14.08
CA THR A 249 -8.46 -8.13 14.66
C THR A 249 -8.33 -8.24 16.18
N GLY A 250 -7.33 -7.56 16.77
CA GLY A 250 -6.92 -7.77 18.15
C GLY A 250 -6.15 -9.08 18.39
N ASP A 251 -5.68 -9.76 17.34
CA ASP A 251 -4.87 -10.98 17.47
C ASP A 251 -3.50 -10.68 18.09
N GLU A 252 -3.32 -10.96 19.38
CA GLU A 252 -2.05 -10.81 20.09
C GLU A 252 -0.90 -11.60 19.43
N ALA A 253 -1.19 -12.70 18.71
CA ALA A 253 -0.16 -13.42 17.98
C ALA A 253 0.40 -12.59 16.80
N ALA A 254 -0.40 -11.69 16.21
CA ALA A 254 0.08 -10.75 15.20
C ALA A 254 1.03 -9.70 15.81
N LEU A 255 0.73 -9.23 17.02
CA LEU A 255 1.60 -8.31 17.75
C LEU A 255 2.95 -8.96 18.10
N ASP A 256 2.93 -10.21 18.55
CA ASP A 256 4.15 -10.99 18.82
C ASP A 256 4.98 -11.21 17.55
N ARG A 257 4.34 -11.59 16.43
CA ARG A 257 5.01 -11.69 15.12
C ARG A 257 5.71 -10.38 14.75
N ALA A 258 5.03 -9.24 14.87
CA ALA A 258 5.62 -7.94 14.58
C ALA A 258 6.84 -7.64 15.46
N ARG A 259 6.76 -7.97 16.76
CA ARG A 259 7.87 -7.78 17.70
C ARG A 259 9.08 -8.63 17.31
N ASP A 260 8.88 -9.91 17.00
CA ASP A 260 9.97 -10.82 16.62
C ASP A 260 10.70 -10.33 15.36
N ARG A 261 9.95 -9.93 14.31
CA ARG A 261 10.55 -9.39 13.07
C ARG A 261 11.37 -8.11 13.30
N LEU A 262 10.98 -7.30 14.28
CA LEU A 262 11.69 -6.07 14.63
C LEU A 262 12.91 -6.33 15.54
N SER A 263 12.93 -7.43 16.29
CA SER A 263 14.03 -7.87 17.14
C SER A 263 15.14 -8.59 16.37
N ASP A 264 14.81 -9.39 15.36
CA ASP A 264 15.73 -10.33 14.71
C ASP A 264 16.87 -9.72 13.87
N ALA A 265 16.94 -8.39 13.68
CA ALA A 265 18.05 -7.75 12.96
C ALA A 265 18.90 -6.78 13.79
N GLU A 266 18.99 -7.00 15.10
CA GLU A 266 20.04 -6.40 15.94
C GLU A 266 21.31 -7.27 16.07
N THR A 267 21.38 -8.40 15.36
CA THR A 267 22.55 -9.30 15.34
C THR A 267 23.22 -9.28 13.98
#